data_AF-D3VRH2-F1
#
_entry.id   AF-D3VRH2-F1
#
_cell.length_a   1.000
_cell.length_b   1.000
_cell.length_c   1.000
_cell.angle_alpha   90.00
_cell.angle_beta   90.00
_cell.angle_gamma   90.00
#
_symmetry.space_group_name_H-M   'P 1'
#
loop_
_entity.id
_entity.type
_entity.pdbx_description
1 polymer ?
#
loop_
_entity_poly.entity_id
_entity_poly.type
_entity_poly.pdbx_seq_one_letter_code
_entity_poly.pdbx_strand_id
1 'polypeptide(L)'
;MKKLHKLGFAILPISLTTSFVSAGCNDKNKSDIKLDENTKLFYFDINSNNKATITAYNRVLFDDSNNIVAQSKTIKIPEKVKYKNVEYVVDSIGSESFMELANLEEVEFSNEIKFIGDRAFANSSKLKSIKFSEASELEAINISAFANTNLENVILPKKLSSISSYAFANIKNDKFSLVLNSRLDNGSKLNIGQYAFKDLKDSFKLEIKNLKIEAVAGADKLAEFAQFIGLKDNQITFSKK
;
A
#
# COMPACT_ATOMS: atom_id res chain seq x y z
N MET A 1 38.13 18.64 0.47
CA MET A 1 37.67 17.46 1.23
C MET A 1 37.95 17.69 2.72
N LYS A 2 36.97 18.18 3.48
CA LYS A 2 37.09 18.29 4.95
C LYS A 2 36.60 16.99 5.58
N LYS A 3 37.49 16.29 6.28
CA LYS A 3 37.17 15.12 7.11
C LYS A 3 36.19 15.57 8.20
N LEU A 4 34.95 15.07 8.17
CA LEU A 4 34.09 15.13 9.35
C LEU A 4 34.54 14.01 10.30
N HIS A 5 34.87 14.39 11.54
CA HIS A 5 35.15 13.47 12.62
C HIS A 5 33.93 12.58 12.91
N LYS A 6 34.20 11.34 13.34
CA LYS A 6 33.22 10.37 13.85
C LYS A 6 32.20 11.06 14.78
N LEU A 7 31.02 11.40 14.26
CA LEU A 7 29.84 11.56 15.10
C LEU A 7 29.43 10.13 15.49
N GLY A 8 29.67 9.76 16.74
CA GLY A 8 28.94 8.65 17.34
C GLY A 8 27.44 8.89 17.13
N PHE A 9 26.68 7.82 16.93
CA PHE A 9 25.24 7.77 16.67
C PHE A 9 24.44 8.69 17.61
N ALA A 10 24.49 9.98 17.33
CA ALA A 10 23.64 10.99 17.91
C ALA A 10 22.32 10.79 17.19
N ILE A 11 21.36 10.30 17.96
CA ILE A 11 19.93 10.42 17.69
C ILE A 11 19.75 11.77 17.00
N LEU A 12 19.54 11.75 15.68
CA LEU A 12 19.35 12.97 14.93
C LEU A 12 18.19 13.71 15.62
N PRO A 13 18.39 14.96 16.07
CA PRO A 13 17.32 15.70 16.70
C PRO A 13 16.16 15.76 15.70
N ILE A 14 14.94 15.55 16.20
CA ILE A 14 13.65 15.43 15.49
C ILE A 14 13.23 16.77 14.82
N SER A 15 14.19 17.46 14.21
CA SER A 15 14.12 18.85 13.78
C SER A 15 15.00 19.06 12.52
N LEU A 16 14.83 18.23 11.49
CA LEU A 16 15.26 18.41 10.08
C LEU A 16 14.69 17.21 9.31
N THR A 17 13.94 17.25 8.21
CA THR A 17 13.25 18.25 7.39
C THR A 17 12.17 17.46 6.63
N THR A 18 11.14 18.14 6.17
CA THR A 18 10.01 17.64 5.35
C THR A 18 10.40 17.10 3.95
N SER A 19 11.62 16.58 3.77
CA SER A 19 12.15 16.08 2.50
C SER A 19 12.82 14.69 2.54
N PHE A 20 13.04 14.08 3.72
CA PHE A 20 13.78 12.80 3.84
C PHE A 20 12.93 11.59 4.27
N VAL A 21 11.70 11.82 4.72
CA VAL A 21 10.75 10.80 5.17
C VAL A 21 9.47 10.96 4.35
N SER A 22 8.83 9.85 3.94
CA SER A 22 7.52 9.90 3.28
C SER A 22 6.44 10.51 4.19
N ALA A 23 5.38 11.03 3.57
CA ALA A 23 4.44 11.99 4.17
C ALA A 23 3.55 11.47 5.33
N GLY A 24 3.66 10.20 5.74
CA GLY A 24 2.86 9.63 6.85
C GLY A 24 3.22 10.10 8.27
N CYS A 25 4.31 10.86 8.45
CA CYS A 25 4.75 11.35 9.77
C CYS A 25 4.14 12.72 10.19
N ASN A 26 3.10 13.21 9.50
CA ASN A 26 2.63 14.58 9.72
C ASN A 26 1.65 14.76 10.91
N ASP A 27 1.05 13.68 11.46
CA ASP A 27 -0.16 13.85 12.28
C ASP A 27 -0.19 13.24 13.70
N LYS A 28 0.96 12.86 14.29
CA LYS A 28 0.98 12.43 15.70
C LYS A 28 2.18 12.99 16.41
N ASN A 29 1.98 13.40 17.68
CA ASN A 29 3.02 13.82 18.61
C ASN A 29 4.31 13.03 18.35
N LYS A 30 5.36 13.72 17.85
CA LYS A 30 6.57 13.15 17.26
C LYS A 30 7.40 12.25 18.20
N SER A 31 6.94 11.98 19.42
CA SER A 31 7.69 11.23 20.45
C SER A 31 7.67 9.72 20.27
N ASP A 32 6.73 9.15 19.50
CA ASP A 32 6.44 7.70 19.58
C ASP A 32 6.79 6.89 18.32
N ILE A 33 7.25 7.56 17.25
CA ILE A 33 7.63 6.90 15.99
C ILE A 33 8.95 6.13 16.19
N LYS A 34 8.93 4.84 15.87
CA LYS A 34 10.06 3.91 16.07
C LYS A 34 10.73 3.64 14.74
N LEU A 35 12.06 3.59 14.73
CA LEU A 35 12.84 3.13 13.58
C LEU A 35 13.15 1.65 13.77
N ASP A 36 12.81 0.83 12.78
CA ASP A 36 13.12 -0.59 12.78
C ASP A 36 14.63 -0.84 12.93
N GLU A 37 15.01 -1.55 13.99
CA GLU A 37 16.39 -1.86 14.29
C GLU A 37 17.03 -2.83 13.31
N ASN A 38 16.23 -3.65 12.62
CA ASN A 38 16.72 -4.66 11.68
C ASN A 38 17.15 -4.03 10.35
N THR A 39 16.28 -3.23 9.75
CA THR A 39 16.50 -2.68 8.40
C THR A 39 16.95 -1.22 8.39
N LYS A 40 16.60 -0.44 9.42
CA LYS A 40 16.74 1.02 9.45
C LYS A 40 16.01 1.73 8.29
N LEU A 41 15.02 1.06 7.67
CA LEU A 41 14.25 1.59 6.55
C LEU A 41 12.85 2.02 6.93
N PHE A 42 12.25 1.32 7.90
CA PHE A 42 10.84 1.47 8.22
C PHE A 42 10.66 2.21 9.53
N TYR A 43 9.89 3.29 9.48
CA TYR A 43 9.35 3.95 10.65
C TYR A 43 7.98 3.33 10.95
N PHE A 44 7.69 3.08 12.22
CA PHE A 44 6.47 2.42 12.62
C PHE A 44 5.94 2.89 13.98
N ASP A 45 4.62 2.74 14.12
CA ASP A 45 3.92 2.84 15.40
C ASP A 45 3.47 1.46 15.86
N ILE A 46 3.22 1.30 17.16
CA ILE A 46 2.67 0.08 17.74
C ILE A 46 1.23 0.36 18.14
N ASN A 47 0.29 -0.44 17.66
CA ASN A 47 -1.12 -0.31 18.00
C ASN A 47 -1.47 -1.00 19.33
N SER A 48 -2.72 -0.85 19.79
CA SER A 48 -3.20 -1.43 21.06
C SER A 48 -3.11 -2.95 21.14
N ASN A 49 -2.91 -3.64 20.00
CA ASN A 49 -2.81 -5.10 19.91
C ASN A 49 -1.35 -5.59 19.82
N ASN A 50 -0.37 -4.73 20.13
CA ASN A 50 1.06 -5.02 20.01
C ASN A 50 1.50 -5.40 18.57
N LYS A 51 0.83 -4.84 17.56
CA LYS A 51 1.22 -4.98 16.16
C LYS A 51 1.78 -3.67 15.63
N ALA A 52 2.67 -3.76 14.65
CA ALA A 52 3.30 -2.62 14.03
C ALA A 52 2.52 -2.13 12.81
N THR A 53 2.33 -0.82 12.73
CA THR A 53 1.88 -0.11 11.53
C THR A 53 3.06 0.65 10.95
N ILE A 54 3.44 0.38 9.69
CA ILE A 54 4.49 1.16 9.02
C ILE A 54 3.95 2.56 8.72
N THR A 55 4.51 3.58 9.35
CA THR A 55 4.05 4.97 9.22
C THR A 55 4.88 5.77 8.22
N ALA A 56 6.13 5.39 7.99
CA ALA A 56 6.92 5.97 6.93
C ALA A 56 8.09 5.08 6.47
N TYR A 57 8.66 5.47 5.34
CA TYR A 57 9.81 4.83 4.71
C TYR A 57 10.94 5.84 4.56
N ASN A 58 12.16 5.39 4.85
CA ASN A 58 13.34 6.22 4.69
C ASN A 58 13.65 6.42 3.20
N ARG A 59 13.47 7.66 2.70
CA ARG A 59 13.68 7.99 1.29
C ARG A 59 15.16 8.05 0.91
N VAL A 60 16.05 8.16 1.90
CA VAL A 60 17.50 8.21 1.70
C VAL A 60 18.17 7.06 2.43
N LEU A 61 18.86 6.23 1.66
CA LEU A 61 19.62 5.10 2.19
C LEU A 61 21.06 5.55 2.43
N PHE A 62 21.65 5.08 3.53
CA PHE A 62 23.07 5.27 3.84
C PHE A 62 23.74 3.91 3.99
N ASP A 63 24.96 3.75 3.49
CA ASP A 63 25.81 2.60 3.83
C ASP A 63 26.43 2.75 5.23
N ASP A 64 27.14 1.73 5.71
CA ASP A 64 27.83 1.75 7.01
C ASP A 64 28.90 2.86 7.14
N SER A 65 29.30 3.44 6.00
CA SER A 65 30.25 4.55 5.90
C SER A 65 29.56 5.91 5.79
N ASN A 66 28.23 5.98 5.97
CA ASN A 66 27.39 7.17 5.82
C ASN A 66 27.38 7.78 4.40
N ASN A 67 27.66 7.00 3.36
CA ASN A 67 27.47 7.45 1.98
C ASN A 67 26.02 7.22 1.54
N ILE A 68 25.47 8.15 0.77
CA ILE A 68 24.14 7.99 0.16
C ILE A 68 24.22 6.83 -0.84
N VAL A 69 23.33 5.84 -0.68
CA VAL A 69 23.14 4.77 -1.65
C VAL A 69 21.79 4.94 -2.36
N ALA A 70 21.73 4.49 -3.61
CA ALA A 70 20.53 4.62 -4.44
C ALA A 70 19.36 3.87 -3.79
N GLN A 71 18.18 4.51 -3.77
CA GLN A 71 16.96 3.90 -3.24
C GLN A 71 16.62 2.64 -4.05
N SER A 72 16.34 1.54 -3.36
CA SER A 72 15.89 0.30 -4.00
C SER A 72 14.62 0.54 -4.82
N LYS A 73 14.59 -0.03 -6.03
CA LYS A 73 13.40 -0.09 -6.88
C LYS A 73 12.36 -1.06 -6.36
N THR A 74 12.77 -1.98 -5.48
CA THR A 74 11.90 -2.98 -4.86
C THR A 74 11.88 -2.77 -3.36
N ILE A 75 10.68 -2.66 -2.78
CA ILE A 75 10.48 -2.64 -1.33
C ILE A 75 9.82 -3.94 -0.91
N LYS A 76 10.45 -4.66 0.02
CA LYS A 76 9.84 -5.80 0.71
C LYS A 76 9.33 -5.32 2.06
N ILE A 77 8.02 -5.31 2.25
CA ILE A 77 7.42 -5.01 3.55
C ILE A 77 7.77 -6.15 4.50
N PRO A 78 8.43 -5.89 5.64
CA PRO A 78 8.87 -6.95 6.52
C PRO A 78 7.67 -7.57 7.26
N GLU A 79 7.77 -8.85 7.61
CA GLU A 79 6.80 -9.51 8.51
C GLU A 79 6.88 -8.95 9.93
N LYS A 80 8.08 -8.52 10.35
CA LYS A 80 8.35 -8.01 11.68
C LYS A 80 9.32 -6.83 11.65
N VAL A 81 9.12 -5.90 12.57
CA VAL A 81 10.05 -4.82 12.88
C VAL A 81 10.50 -4.93 14.34
N LYS A 82 11.68 -4.42 14.64
CA LYS A 82 12.31 -4.53 15.96
C LYS A 82 12.55 -3.15 16.58
N TYR A 83 12.22 -2.99 17.86
CA TYR A 83 12.55 -1.80 18.64
C TYR A 83 12.80 -2.15 20.10
N LYS A 84 13.91 -1.65 20.65
CA LYS A 84 14.39 -1.95 22.02
C LYS A 84 14.44 -3.46 22.30
N ASN A 85 14.97 -4.22 21.35
CA ASN A 85 15.05 -5.68 21.43
C ASN A 85 13.71 -6.45 21.47
N VAL A 86 12.58 -5.80 21.16
CA VAL A 86 11.28 -6.45 21.03
C VAL A 86 10.85 -6.44 19.56
N GLU A 87 10.36 -7.59 19.08
CA GLU A 87 9.80 -7.73 17.73
C GLU A 87 8.29 -7.52 17.73
N TYR A 88 7.80 -6.82 16.70
CA TYR A 88 6.40 -6.56 16.46
C TYR A 88 6.05 -7.03 15.06
N VAL A 89 5.00 -7.85 14.94
CA VAL A 89 4.47 -8.26 13.64
C VAL A 89 3.86 -7.05 12.95
N VAL A 90 4.22 -6.82 11.69
CA VAL A 90 3.66 -5.74 10.87
C VAL A 90 2.34 -6.20 10.30
N ASP A 91 1.25 -5.53 10.68
CA ASP A 91 -0.10 -5.88 10.22
C ASP A 91 -0.74 -4.79 9.35
N SER A 92 -0.11 -3.62 9.25
CA SER A 92 -0.73 -2.46 8.60
C SER A 92 0.31 -1.56 7.94
N ILE A 93 -0.09 -0.98 6.83
CA ILE A 93 0.58 0.13 6.17
C ILE A 93 -0.21 1.40 6.48
N GLY A 94 0.44 2.35 7.15
CA GLY A 94 -0.15 3.63 7.53
C GLY A 94 -0.36 4.54 6.32
N SER A 95 -1.23 5.54 6.51
CA SER A 95 -1.50 6.54 5.48
C SER A 95 -0.23 7.26 5.05
N GLU A 96 -0.11 7.49 3.74
CA GLU A 96 0.99 8.24 3.10
C GLU A 96 2.42 7.70 3.35
N SER A 97 2.54 6.50 3.93
CA SER A 97 3.80 5.90 4.37
C SER A 97 4.79 5.57 3.24
N PHE A 98 4.33 5.45 2.01
CA PHE A 98 5.14 5.25 0.80
C PHE A 98 4.68 6.17 -0.36
N MET A 99 4.10 7.33 -0.02
CA MET A 99 3.63 8.29 -1.02
C MET A 99 4.82 8.87 -1.80
N GLU A 100 4.64 9.12 -3.10
CA GLU A 100 5.59 9.83 -3.97
C GLU A 100 7.00 9.20 -4.06
N LEU A 101 7.11 7.87 -4.01
CA LEU A 101 8.40 7.21 -4.22
C LEU A 101 8.72 7.11 -5.71
N ALA A 102 9.37 8.14 -6.25
CA ALA A 102 9.64 8.34 -7.68
C ALA A 102 10.49 7.24 -8.36
N ASN A 103 11.16 6.38 -7.58
CA ASN A 103 11.98 5.27 -8.09
C ASN A 103 11.45 3.89 -7.71
N LEU A 104 10.35 3.82 -6.94
CA LEU A 104 9.72 2.56 -6.57
C LEU A 104 9.08 1.93 -7.81
N GLU A 105 9.47 0.71 -8.15
CA GLU A 105 8.93 -0.08 -9.26
C GLU A 105 8.13 -1.29 -8.76
N GLU A 106 8.48 -1.84 -7.60
CA GLU A 106 7.86 -3.04 -7.04
C GLU A 106 7.69 -2.98 -5.51
N VAL A 107 6.56 -3.49 -5.02
CA VAL A 107 6.33 -3.77 -3.59
C VAL A 107 5.94 -5.22 -3.39
N GLU A 108 6.62 -5.89 -2.47
CA GLU A 108 6.26 -7.22 -1.98
C GLU A 108 5.68 -7.08 -0.56
N PHE A 109 4.41 -7.47 -0.37
CA PHE A 109 3.76 -7.42 0.93
C PHE A 109 3.95 -8.74 1.70
N SER A 110 4.17 -8.63 3.01
CA SER A 110 4.12 -9.80 3.90
C SER A 110 2.68 -10.30 4.09
N ASN A 111 2.53 -11.53 4.54
CA ASN A 111 1.21 -12.18 4.64
C ASN A 111 0.31 -11.53 5.70
N GLU A 112 0.90 -10.94 6.74
CA GLU A 112 0.20 -10.42 7.91
C GLU A 112 -0.47 -9.05 7.68
N ILE A 113 -0.20 -8.39 6.55
CA ILE A 113 -0.77 -7.08 6.22
C ILE A 113 -2.28 -7.21 6.01
N LYS A 114 -3.05 -6.58 6.89
CA LYS A 114 -4.51 -6.47 6.87
C LYS A 114 -4.99 -5.19 6.21
N PHE A 115 -4.27 -4.09 6.39
CA PHE A 115 -4.72 -2.77 5.98
C PHE A 115 -3.66 -2.00 5.20
N ILE A 116 -4.07 -1.39 4.09
CA ILE A 116 -3.27 -0.41 3.36
C ILE A 116 -3.96 0.95 3.47
N GLY A 117 -3.31 1.88 4.18
CA GLY A 117 -3.85 3.18 4.56
C GLY A 117 -4.06 4.16 3.41
N ASP A 118 -4.66 5.30 3.76
CA ASP A 118 -5.01 6.33 2.78
C ASP A 118 -3.76 6.85 2.08
N ARG A 119 -3.81 6.94 0.75
CA ARG A 119 -2.70 7.43 -0.09
C ARG A 119 -1.36 6.72 0.16
N ALA A 120 -1.36 5.52 0.76
CA ALA A 120 -0.15 4.84 1.20
C ALA A 120 0.95 4.78 0.13
N PHE A 121 0.59 4.50 -1.13
CA PHE A 121 1.50 4.44 -2.28
C PHE A 121 1.13 5.45 -3.38
N ALA A 122 0.30 6.45 -3.07
CA ALA A 122 -0.16 7.41 -4.07
C ALA A 122 1.01 8.16 -4.71
N ASN A 123 0.86 8.51 -5.99
CA ASN A 123 1.85 9.25 -6.79
C ASN A 123 3.22 8.55 -6.94
N SER A 124 3.35 7.27 -6.59
CA SER A 124 4.53 6.46 -6.91
C SER A 124 4.48 6.05 -8.38
N SER A 125 4.76 7.00 -9.28
CA SER A 125 4.48 6.91 -10.72
C SER A 125 5.26 5.84 -11.47
N LYS A 126 6.30 5.25 -10.88
CA LYS A 126 7.02 4.10 -11.45
C LYS A 126 6.57 2.75 -10.90
N LEU A 127 5.69 2.72 -9.90
CA LEU A 127 5.24 1.49 -9.27
C LEU A 127 4.39 0.69 -10.26
N LYS A 128 4.93 -0.44 -10.71
CA LYS A 128 4.35 -1.33 -11.72
C LYS A 128 3.80 -2.63 -11.13
N SER A 129 4.40 -3.08 -10.03
CA SER A 129 4.21 -4.41 -9.47
C SER A 129 3.90 -4.33 -7.98
N ILE A 130 2.77 -4.90 -7.57
CA ILE A 130 2.46 -5.17 -6.16
C ILE A 130 2.15 -6.66 -6.01
N LYS A 131 2.80 -7.31 -5.05
CA LYS A 131 2.73 -8.76 -4.87
C LYS A 131 2.15 -9.10 -3.52
N PHE A 132 1.10 -9.91 -3.54
CA PHE A 132 0.50 -10.57 -2.40
C PHE A 132 0.64 -12.08 -2.58
N SER A 133 0.89 -12.81 -1.50
CA SER A 133 0.84 -14.28 -1.55
C SER A 133 -0.62 -14.77 -1.48
N GLU A 134 -0.83 -16.05 -1.79
CA GLU A 134 -2.13 -16.72 -1.61
C GLU A 134 -2.58 -16.78 -0.14
N ALA A 135 -1.64 -16.63 0.81
CA ALA A 135 -1.88 -16.62 2.24
C ALA A 135 -2.01 -15.19 2.81
N SER A 136 -2.13 -14.18 1.96
CA SER A 136 -2.26 -12.79 2.41
C SER A 136 -3.57 -12.56 3.19
N GLU A 137 -3.42 -11.89 4.33
CA GLU A 137 -4.47 -11.48 5.26
C GLU A 137 -5.07 -10.11 4.94
N LEU A 138 -4.81 -9.56 3.74
CA LEU A 138 -5.28 -8.23 3.37
C LEU A 138 -6.81 -8.16 3.36
N GLU A 139 -7.36 -7.29 4.20
CA GLU A 139 -8.79 -7.09 4.41
C GLU A 139 -9.29 -5.82 3.73
N ALA A 140 -8.50 -4.74 3.73
CA ALA A 140 -8.90 -3.47 3.11
C ALA A 140 -7.76 -2.67 2.45
N ILE A 141 -8.11 -2.01 1.35
CA ILE A 141 -7.31 -1.01 0.66
C ILE A 141 -8.04 0.33 0.76
N ASN A 142 -7.44 1.31 1.42
CA ASN A 142 -8.11 2.56 1.76
C ASN A 142 -7.99 3.64 0.67
N ILE A 143 -8.43 4.86 1.00
CA ILE A 143 -8.75 5.91 0.04
C ILE A 143 -7.50 6.28 -0.74
N SER A 144 -7.59 6.23 -2.07
CA SER A 144 -6.48 6.60 -2.96
C SER A 144 -5.16 5.87 -2.73
N ALA A 145 -5.17 4.70 -2.07
CA ALA A 145 -3.94 3.99 -1.65
C ALA A 145 -2.93 3.78 -2.79
N PHE A 146 -3.39 3.53 -4.01
CA PHE A 146 -2.57 3.33 -5.22
C PHE A 146 -2.92 4.30 -6.35
N ALA A 147 -3.49 5.47 -6.02
CA ALA A 147 -3.83 6.48 -7.02
C ALA A 147 -2.57 7.04 -7.70
N ASN A 148 -2.66 7.37 -9.00
CA ASN A 148 -1.56 7.95 -9.80
C ASN A 148 -0.29 7.07 -9.83
N THR A 149 -0.45 5.75 -9.83
CA THR A 149 0.63 4.77 -10.02
C THR A 149 0.67 4.27 -11.47
N ASN A 150 1.56 3.33 -11.77
CA ASN A 150 1.71 2.75 -13.11
C ASN A 150 1.58 1.22 -13.09
N LEU A 151 0.70 0.70 -12.21
CA LEU A 151 0.49 -0.72 -12.00
C LEU A 151 0.13 -1.45 -13.30
N GLU A 152 0.59 -2.69 -13.43
CA GLU A 152 0.30 -3.58 -14.56
C GLU A 152 -0.75 -4.63 -14.14
N ASN A 153 -0.34 -5.84 -13.77
CA ASN A 153 -1.29 -6.89 -13.39
C ASN A 153 -1.35 -7.02 -11.88
N VAL A 154 -2.52 -6.80 -11.30
CA VAL A 154 -2.75 -6.88 -9.85
C VAL A 154 -3.69 -8.02 -9.54
N ILE A 155 -3.25 -8.96 -8.70
CA ILE A 155 -4.08 -10.01 -8.15
C ILE A 155 -4.29 -9.71 -6.67
N LEU A 156 -5.53 -9.41 -6.29
CA LEU A 156 -5.88 -9.11 -4.91
C LEU A 156 -6.32 -10.39 -4.16
N PRO A 157 -5.92 -10.54 -2.89
CA PRO A 157 -6.05 -11.80 -2.15
C PRO A 157 -7.47 -12.08 -1.67
N LYS A 158 -7.69 -13.32 -1.23
CA LYS A 158 -9.03 -13.88 -0.96
C LYS A 158 -9.74 -13.25 0.23
N LYS A 159 -9.03 -12.65 1.17
CA LYS A 159 -9.61 -12.03 2.38
C LYS A 159 -10.04 -10.58 2.16
N LEU A 160 -9.73 -9.98 1.01
CA LEU A 160 -10.06 -8.60 0.74
C LEU A 160 -11.58 -8.41 0.69
N SER A 161 -12.08 -7.50 1.53
CA SER A 161 -13.52 -7.21 1.68
C SER A 161 -13.88 -5.76 1.40
N SER A 162 -12.88 -4.87 1.29
CA SER A 162 -13.10 -3.45 1.00
C SER A 162 -12.01 -2.85 0.10
N ILE A 163 -12.44 -2.12 -0.92
CA ILE A 163 -11.62 -1.21 -1.74
C ILE A 163 -12.28 0.16 -1.64
N SER A 164 -11.63 1.12 -1.00
CA SER A 164 -12.21 2.45 -0.78
C SER A 164 -12.18 3.32 -2.04
N SER A 165 -12.84 4.48 -1.94
CA SER A 165 -12.91 5.46 -3.02
C SER A 165 -11.53 5.85 -3.57
N TYR A 166 -11.45 5.96 -4.89
CA TYR A 166 -10.24 6.32 -5.64
C TYR A 166 -9.01 5.43 -5.44
N ALA A 167 -9.12 4.28 -4.75
CA ALA A 167 -7.99 3.43 -4.39
C ALA A 167 -7.03 3.12 -5.56
N PHE A 168 -7.56 2.95 -6.77
CA PHE A 168 -6.81 2.70 -8.00
C PHE A 168 -7.08 3.75 -9.08
N ALA A 169 -7.36 4.99 -8.68
CA ALA A 169 -7.66 6.07 -9.63
C ALA A 169 -6.44 6.50 -10.46
N ASN A 170 -6.71 6.94 -11.70
CA ASN A 170 -5.76 7.58 -12.60
C ASN A 170 -4.51 6.72 -12.92
N ILE A 171 -4.65 5.40 -12.98
CA ILE A 171 -3.60 4.51 -13.49
C ILE A 171 -3.71 4.47 -15.02
N LYS A 172 -2.67 4.98 -15.70
CA LYS A 172 -2.65 5.17 -17.16
C LYS A 172 -1.86 4.12 -17.94
N ASN A 173 -1.49 3.04 -17.28
CA ASN A 173 -0.78 1.93 -17.92
C ASN A 173 -1.76 1.10 -18.76
N ASP A 174 -1.45 0.90 -20.04
CA ASP A 174 -2.33 0.14 -20.96
C ASP A 174 -2.42 -1.35 -20.60
N LYS A 175 -1.45 -1.86 -19.83
CA LYS A 175 -1.44 -3.23 -19.29
C LYS A 175 -2.17 -3.36 -17.96
N PHE A 176 -2.74 -2.28 -17.42
CA PHE A 176 -3.39 -2.34 -16.12
C PHE A 176 -4.60 -3.28 -16.15
N SER A 177 -4.56 -4.33 -15.33
CA SER A 177 -5.69 -5.24 -15.11
C SER A 177 -5.73 -5.66 -13.65
N LEU A 178 -6.93 -5.96 -13.16
CA LEU A 178 -7.12 -6.32 -11.76
C LEU A 178 -8.02 -7.55 -11.62
N VAL A 179 -7.53 -8.54 -10.89
CA VAL A 179 -8.26 -9.75 -10.53
C VAL A 179 -8.56 -9.72 -9.04
N LEU A 180 -9.84 -9.78 -8.69
CA LEU A 180 -10.34 -9.92 -7.33
C LEU A 180 -10.61 -11.40 -7.04
N ASN A 181 -9.82 -12.00 -6.16
CA ASN A 181 -10.01 -13.39 -5.73
C ASN A 181 -10.77 -13.51 -4.40
N SER A 182 -11.43 -12.44 -3.95
CA SER A 182 -12.15 -12.38 -2.68
C SER A 182 -13.10 -13.58 -2.49
N ARG A 183 -13.10 -14.16 -1.30
CA ARG A 183 -14.04 -15.20 -0.86
C ARG A 183 -14.72 -14.66 0.39
N LEU A 184 -15.99 -14.30 0.22
CA LEU A 184 -16.81 -13.78 1.32
C LEU A 184 -17.69 -14.90 1.84
N ASP A 185 -17.63 -15.11 3.14
CA ASP A 185 -18.48 -16.06 3.85
C ASP A 185 -19.65 -15.33 4.54
N ASN A 186 -20.72 -16.05 4.84
CA ASN A 186 -21.79 -15.65 5.75
C ASN A 186 -22.48 -14.30 5.43
N GLY A 187 -22.82 -14.06 4.16
CA GLY A 187 -23.63 -12.89 3.76
C GLY A 187 -22.88 -11.56 3.71
N SER A 188 -21.56 -11.55 3.96
CA SER A 188 -20.71 -10.38 3.77
C SER A 188 -20.68 -9.96 2.29
N LYS A 189 -20.68 -8.65 2.03
CA LYS A 189 -20.54 -8.10 0.68
C LYS A 189 -19.18 -7.44 0.49
N LEU A 190 -18.64 -7.55 -0.72
CA LEU A 190 -17.43 -6.84 -1.14
C LEU A 190 -17.83 -5.39 -1.35
N ASN A 191 -17.20 -4.48 -0.62
CA ASN A 191 -17.45 -3.06 -0.78
C ASN A 191 -16.41 -2.47 -1.73
N ILE A 192 -16.87 -1.89 -2.83
CA ILE A 192 -16.03 -1.11 -3.74
C ILE A 192 -16.55 0.32 -3.70
N GLY A 193 -15.71 1.23 -3.24
CA GLY A 193 -16.06 2.63 -3.02
C GLY A 193 -16.28 3.39 -4.31
N GLN A 194 -16.95 4.53 -4.18
CA GLN A 194 -17.23 5.43 -5.29
C GLN A 194 -15.92 5.78 -6.00
N TYR A 195 -15.91 5.64 -7.33
CA TYR A 195 -14.79 6.01 -8.17
C TYR A 195 -13.46 5.30 -7.84
N ALA A 196 -13.51 4.11 -7.21
CA ALA A 196 -12.32 3.29 -6.93
C ALA A 196 -11.38 3.13 -8.15
N PHE A 197 -11.96 3.10 -9.35
CA PHE A 197 -11.29 2.92 -10.64
C PHE A 197 -11.49 4.13 -11.57
N LYS A 198 -11.55 5.34 -11.01
CA LYS A 198 -11.70 6.59 -11.76
C LYS A 198 -10.59 6.77 -12.80
N ASP A 199 -10.96 7.24 -13.99
CA ASP A 199 -10.02 7.69 -15.02
C ASP A 199 -8.99 6.62 -15.44
N LEU A 200 -9.41 5.35 -15.49
CA LEU A 200 -8.61 4.29 -16.09
C LEU A 200 -8.72 4.31 -17.62
N LYS A 201 -7.80 3.61 -18.28
CA LYS A 201 -7.86 3.38 -19.73
C LYS A 201 -9.07 2.51 -20.08
N ASP A 202 -9.63 2.70 -21.28
CA ASP A 202 -10.72 1.87 -21.79
C ASP A 202 -10.34 0.38 -21.91
N SER A 203 -9.04 0.08 -22.04
CA SER A 203 -8.52 -1.29 -22.05
C SER A 203 -8.57 -1.98 -20.69
N PHE A 204 -8.74 -1.25 -19.58
CA PHE A 204 -8.75 -1.82 -18.24
C PHE A 204 -9.85 -2.87 -18.09
N LYS A 205 -9.51 -3.95 -17.39
CA LYS A 205 -10.43 -5.04 -17.03
C LYS A 205 -10.37 -5.33 -15.54
N LEU A 206 -11.55 -5.41 -14.94
CA LEU A 206 -11.80 -5.89 -13.59
C LEU A 206 -12.44 -7.28 -13.67
N GLU A 207 -11.70 -8.30 -13.26
CA GLU A 207 -12.23 -9.66 -13.15
C GLU A 207 -12.54 -9.99 -11.69
N ILE A 208 -13.79 -10.37 -11.41
CA ILE A 208 -14.25 -10.79 -10.08
C ILE A 208 -14.44 -12.31 -10.10
N LYS A 209 -13.56 -13.01 -9.38
CA LYS A 209 -13.58 -14.47 -9.25
C LYS A 209 -14.20 -14.90 -7.94
N ASN A 210 -14.76 -16.11 -7.93
CA ASN A 210 -15.28 -16.79 -6.74
C ASN A 210 -16.42 -16.05 -6.00
N LEU A 211 -16.96 -15.00 -6.61
CA LEU A 211 -18.11 -14.26 -6.10
C LEU A 211 -19.20 -14.19 -7.17
N LYS A 212 -20.44 -14.26 -6.71
CA LYS A 212 -21.59 -13.91 -7.52
C LYS A 212 -21.80 -12.40 -7.47
N ILE A 213 -22.51 -11.85 -8.46
CA ILE A 213 -22.74 -10.41 -8.56
C ILE A 213 -23.40 -9.83 -7.30
N GLU A 214 -24.35 -10.55 -6.69
CA GLU A 214 -25.06 -10.13 -5.47
C GLU A 214 -24.19 -10.06 -4.21
N ALA A 215 -23.00 -10.68 -4.25
CA ALA A 215 -22.00 -10.61 -3.18
C ALA A 215 -21.16 -9.33 -3.26
N VAL A 216 -21.38 -8.47 -4.26
CA VAL A 216 -20.75 -7.16 -4.39
C VAL A 216 -21.79 -6.08 -4.04
N ALA A 217 -21.43 -5.17 -3.14
CA ALA A 217 -22.34 -4.13 -2.68
C ALA A 217 -22.75 -3.20 -3.84
N GLY A 218 -24.07 -3.05 -4.04
CA GLY A 218 -24.65 -2.20 -5.09
C GLY A 218 -24.58 -2.76 -6.52
N ALA A 219 -24.11 -3.99 -6.72
CA ALA A 219 -23.91 -4.57 -8.05
C ALA A 219 -25.17 -5.20 -8.68
N ASP A 220 -26.33 -5.15 -8.02
CA ASP A 220 -27.62 -5.64 -8.54
C ASP A 220 -28.03 -4.96 -9.86
N LYS A 221 -27.52 -3.76 -10.12
CA LYS A 221 -27.63 -3.07 -11.40
C LYS A 221 -26.23 -2.77 -11.95
N LEU A 222 -25.68 -3.71 -12.72
CA LEU A 222 -24.29 -3.68 -13.17
C LEU A 222 -23.87 -2.36 -13.82
N ALA A 223 -24.72 -1.75 -14.66
CA ALA A 223 -24.40 -0.48 -15.32
C ALA A 223 -24.28 0.69 -14.33
N GLU A 224 -25.21 0.81 -13.37
CA GLU A 224 -25.16 1.83 -12.31
C GLU A 224 -23.95 1.60 -11.40
N PHE A 225 -23.69 0.34 -11.04
CA PHE A 225 -22.53 -0.06 -10.26
C PHE A 225 -21.20 0.25 -10.96
N ALA A 226 -21.08 -0.10 -12.24
CA ALA A 226 -19.90 0.17 -13.04
C ALA A 226 -19.62 1.69 -13.04
N GLN A 227 -20.63 2.50 -13.34
CA GLN A 227 -20.51 3.95 -13.31
C GLN A 227 -20.11 4.47 -11.92
N PHE A 228 -20.71 3.92 -10.85
CA PHE A 228 -20.42 4.28 -9.47
C PHE A 228 -18.94 4.06 -9.12
N ILE A 229 -18.34 2.94 -9.54
CA ILE A 229 -16.92 2.64 -9.27
C ILE A 229 -15.97 3.26 -10.31
N GLY A 230 -16.49 3.97 -11.32
CA GLY A 230 -15.70 4.69 -12.33
C GLY A 230 -15.37 3.88 -13.59
N LEU A 231 -16.13 2.82 -13.89
CA LEU A 231 -15.96 1.92 -15.03
C LEU A 231 -17.17 1.92 -15.97
N LYS A 232 -16.98 1.32 -17.15
CA LYS A 232 -18.04 0.85 -18.04
C LYS A 232 -18.38 -0.62 -17.70
N ASP A 233 -19.62 -1.02 -17.94
CA ASP A 233 -20.09 -2.38 -17.69
C ASP A 233 -19.24 -3.46 -18.39
N ASN A 234 -18.82 -3.21 -19.63
CA ASN A 234 -17.98 -4.09 -20.43
C ASN A 234 -16.51 -4.22 -19.93
N GLN A 235 -16.14 -3.46 -18.90
CA GLN A 235 -14.85 -3.59 -18.22
C GLN A 235 -14.91 -4.53 -17.02
N ILE A 236 -16.09 -5.00 -16.62
CA ILE A 236 -16.30 -5.86 -15.46
C ILE A 236 -16.71 -7.25 -15.92
N THR A 237 -16.03 -8.27 -15.43
CA THR A 237 -16.42 -9.67 -15.65
C THR A 237 -16.56 -10.41 -14.33
N PHE A 238 -17.58 -11.26 -14.25
CA PHE A 238 -17.78 -12.20 -13.14
C PHE A 238 -17.54 -13.60 -13.68
N SER A 239 -16.48 -14.27 -13.22
CA SER A 239 -16.15 -15.62 -13.65
C SER A 239 -16.44 -16.64 -12.54
N LYS A 240 -17.08 -17.75 -12.93
CA LYS A 240 -17.24 -18.92 -12.06
C LYS A 240 -15.95 -19.73 -12.08
N LYS A 241 -15.66 -20.37 -10.96
CA LYS A 241 -14.53 -21.29 -10.82
C LYS A 241 -14.70 -22.51 -11.72
#